data_AF-A0A522WW53-F1
#
_entry.id   AF-A0A522WW53-F1
#
_cell.length_a   1.000
_cell.length_b   1.000
_cell.length_c   1.000
_cell.angle_alpha   90.00
_cell.angle_beta   90.00
_cell.angle_gamma   90.00
#
_symmetry.space_group_name_H-M   'P 1'
#
loop_
_entity.id
_entity.type
_entity.pdbx_description
1 polymer ?
#
loop_
_entity_poly.entity_id
_entity_poly.type
_entity_poly.pdbx_seq_one_letter_code
_entity_poly.pdbx_strand_id
1 'polypeptide(L)' 'MSGSLIDIIGSAIAAARQEGLDSGEQRYAARAVLLARDPSLTPGIARILVDQLYAIGSAHADTRVAA' A
#
# COMPACT_ATOMS: atom_id res chain seq x y z
N MET A 1 -3.51 -20.00 3.32
CA MET A 1 -3.65 -19.20 2.09
C MET A 1 -2.61 -18.10 2.14
N SER A 2 -1.54 -18.22 1.37
CA SER A 2 -0.58 -17.14 1.16
C SER A 2 -1.30 -16.04 0.37
N GLY A 3 -1.90 -15.09 1.09
CA GLY A 3 -2.51 -13.91 0.47
C GLY A 3 -1.48 -13.26 -0.44
N SER A 4 -1.93 -12.86 -1.63
CA SER A 4 -1.04 -12.18 -2.57
C SER A 4 -0.43 -10.98 -1.87
N LEU A 5 0.84 -10.68 -2.15
CA LEU A 5 1.53 -9.50 -1.59
C LEU A 5 0.71 -8.22 -1.82
N ILE A 6 -0.05 -8.20 -2.93
CA ILE A 6 -1.01 -7.17 -3.30
C ILE A 6 -2.18 -7.08 -2.31
N ASP A 7 -2.76 -8.20 -1.88
CA ASP A 7 -3.89 -8.22 -0.92
C ASP A 7 -3.46 -7.73 0.46
N ILE A 8 -2.25 -8.11 0.89
CA ILE A 8 -1.69 -7.71 2.18
C ILE A 8 -1.38 -6.22 2.20
N ILE A 9 -0.75 -5.70 1.15
CA ILE A 9 -0.47 -4.26 1.05
C ILE A 9 -1.78 -3.47 0.86
N GLY A 10 -2.70 -3.97 0.04
CA GLY A 10 -4.01 -3.37 -0.19
C GLY A 10 -4.83 -3.25 1.10
N SER A 11 -4.86 -4.31 1.92
CA SER A 11 -5.53 -4.30 3.23
C SER A 11 -4.86 -3.38 4.24
N ALA A 12 -3.52 -3.33 4.28
CA ALA A 12 -2.79 -2.40 5.14
C ALA A 12 -3.07 -0.93 4.75
N ILE A 13 -3.12 -0.62 3.46
CA ILE A 13 -3.47 0.71 2.94
C ILE A 13 -4.92 1.05 3.27
N ALA A 14 -5.84 0.09 3.10
CA ALA A 14 -7.26 0.28 3.42
C ALA A 14 -7.47 0.54 4.92
N ALA A 15 -6.79 -0.20 5.80
CA ALA A 15 -6.82 0.03 7.24
C ALA A 15 -6.25 1.41 7.60
N ALA A 16 -5.11 1.79 7.02
CA ALA A 16 -4.49 3.10 7.25
C ALA A 16 -5.40 4.27 6.80
N ARG A 17 -6.20 4.08 5.74
CA ARG A 17 -7.21 5.05 5.30
C ARG A 17 -8.37 5.18 6.29
N GLN A 18 -8.80 4.09 6.92
CA GLN A 18 -9.89 4.12 7.92
C GLN A 18 -9.48 4.89 9.18
N GLU A 19 -8.19 4.87 9.52
CA GLU A 19 -7.61 5.62 10.66
C GLU A 19 -7.39 7.11 10.36
N GLY A 20 -7.72 7.59 9.16
CA GLY A 20 -7.58 9.02 8.79
C GLY A 20 -6.14 9.49 8.55
N LEU A 21 -5.19 8.55 8.40
CA LEU A 21 -3.79 8.87 8.13
C LEU A 21 -3.63 9.59 6.78
N ASP A 22 -2.64 10.47 6.66
CA ASP A 22 -2.37 11.13 5.38
C ASP A 22 -1.71 10.17 4.37
N SER A 23 -1.67 10.57 3.09
CA SER A 23 -1.12 9.71 2.03
C SER A 23 0.36 9.36 2.20
N GLY A 24 1.14 10.18 2.92
CA GLY A 24 2.54 9.90 3.27
C GLY A 24 2.64 8.88 4.41
N GLU A 25 1.86 9.06 5.46
CA GLU A 25 1.78 8.16 6.62
C GLU A 25 1.31 6.77 6.21
N GLN A 26 0.29 6.68 5.35
CA GLN A 26 -0.20 5.40 4.82
C GLN A 26 0.88 4.66 4.01
N ARG A 27 1.64 5.38 3.16
CA ARG A 27 2.77 4.80 2.41
C ARG A 27 3.88 4.33 3.34
N TYR A 28 4.17 5.08 4.40
CA TYR A 28 5.17 4.70 5.38
C TYR A 28 4.77 3.41 6.12
N ALA A 29 3.52 3.34 6.59
CA ALA A 29 2.99 2.15 7.25
C ALA A 29 3.02 0.92 6.34
N ALA A 30 2.62 1.06 5.07
CA ALA A 30 2.66 -0.02 4.09
C ALA A 30 4.09 -0.55 3.85
N ARG A 31 5.09 0.35 3.79
CA ARG A 31 6.50 -0.05 3.65
C ARG A 31 7.01 -0.78 4.89
N ALA A 32 6.66 -0.30 6.08
CA ALA A 32 7.06 -0.94 7.33
C ALA A 32 6.49 -2.37 7.45
N VAL A 33 5.22 -2.56 7.11
CA VAL A 33 4.58 -3.88 7.08
C VAL A 33 5.22 -4.79 6.04
N LEU A 34 5.54 -4.26 4.85
CA LEU A 34 6.17 -5.03 3.79
C LEU A 34 7.57 -5.53 4.18
N LEU A 35 8.40 -4.66 4.76
CA LEU A 35 9.75 -5.02 5.24
C LEU A 35 9.71 -6.00 6.43
N ALA A 36 8.74 -5.84 7.33
CA ALA A 36 8.55 -6.76 8.44
C ALA A 36 8.10 -8.16 7.96
N ARG A 37 7.36 -8.22 6.85
CA ARG A 37 6.85 -9.46 6.27
C ARG A 37 7.88 -10.16 5.40
N ASP A 38 8.66 -9.40 4.64
CA ASP A 38 9.72 -9.90 3.78
C ASP A 38 11.03 -9.13 4.04
N PRO A 39 11.85 -9.61 4.99
CA PRO A 39 13.12 -8.97 5.33
C PRO A 39 14.19 -9.13 4.24
N SER A 40 13.93 -9.90 3.18
CA SER A 40 14.82 -9.97 2.02
C SER A 40 14.68 -8.75 1.10
N LEU A 41 13.56 -8.02 1.21
CA LEU A 41 13.35 -6.79 0.46
C LEU A 41 14.21 -5.67 1.05
N THR A 42 14.87 -4.93 0.16
CA THR A 42 15.53 -3.70 0.56
C THR A 42 14.51 -2.57 0.75
N PRO A 43 14.79 -1.57 1.59
CA PRO A 43 13.92 -0.40 1.75
C PRO A 43 13.58 0.31 0.43
N GLY A 44 14.52 0.30 -0.53
CA GLY A 44 14.31 0.85 -1.87
C GLY A 44 13.28 0.08 -2.70
N ILE A 45 13.34 -1.26 -2.66
CA ILE A 45 12.37 -2.11 -3.38
C ILE A 45 10.98 -2.00 -2.74
N ALA A 46 10.91 -2.02 -1.40
CA ALA A 46 9.65 -1.84 -0.69
C ALA A 46 8.98 -0.50 -1.03
N ARG A 47 9.77 0.57 -1.17
CA ARG A 47 9.30 1.86 -1.65
C ARG A 47 8.64 1.79 -3.03
N ILE A 48 9.32 1.18 -4.00
CA ILE A 48 8.84 1.10 -5.39
C ILE A 48 7.50 0.34 -5.45
N LEU A 49 7.40 -0.78 -4.72
CA LEU A 49 6.20 -1.60 -4.70
C LEU A 49 5.00 -0.84 -4.10
N VAL A 50 5.21 -0.16 -2.96
CA VAL A 50 4.15 0.64 -2.32
C VAL A 50 3.72 1.82 -3.20
N ASP A 51 4.67 2.50 -3.84
CA ASP A 51 4.37 3.65 -4.71
C ASP A 51 3.56 3.20 -5.95
N GLN A 52 3.90 2.06 -6.56
CA GLN A 52 3.14 1.49 -7.68
C GLN A 52 1.72 1.09 -7.28
N LEU A 53 1.56 0.43 -6.12
CA LEU A 53 0.25 0.02 -5.62
C LEU A 53 -0.63 1.23 -5.28
N TYR A 54 -0.04 2.30 -4.77
CA TYR A 54 -0.74 3.58 -4.57
C TYR A 54 -1.23 4.19 -5.87
N ALA A 55 -0.39 4.21 -6.91
CA ALA A 55 -0.76 4.76 -8.21
C ALA A 55 -1.94 3.99 -8.82
N ILE A 56 -1.92 2.65 -8.73
CA ILE A 56 -3.01 1.78 -9.22
C ILE A 56 -4.30 2.01 -8.42
N GLY A 57 -4.19 2.06 -7.08
CA GLY A 57 -5.34 2.28 -6.20
C GLY A 57 -5.94 3.69 -6.28
N SER A 58 -5.13 4.70 -6.59
CA SER A 58 -5.58 6.09 -6.83
C SER A 58 -6.32 6.21 -8.17
N ALA A 59 -5.77 5.63 -9.25
CA ALA A 59 -6.39 5.67 -10.57
C ALA A 59 -7.79 5.02 -10.59
N HIS A 60 -7.99 3.96 -9.80
CA HIS A 60 -9.31 3.33 -9.65
C HIS A 60 -10.30 4.17 -8.82
N ALA A 61 -9.81 4.99 -7.89
CA ALA A 61 -10.66 5.86 -7.08
C ALA A 61 -11.17 7.06 -7.88
N ASP A 62 -10.31 7.68 -8.71
CA ASP A 62 -10.69 8.81 -9.58
C ASP A 62 -11.75 8.40 -10.64
N THR A 63 -11.70 7.16 -11.12
CA THR A 63 -12.68 6.65 -12.10
C THR A 63 -14.09 6.49 -11.50
N ARG A 64 -14.22 6.29 -10.18
CA ARG A 64 -15.52 6.12 -9.49
C ARG A 64 -16.17 7.42 -9.03
N VAL A 65 -15.43 8.52 -8.99
CA VAL A 65 -16.00 9.86 -8.67
C VAL A 65 -16.58 10.52 -9.93
N ALA A 66 -16.20 10.06 -11.12
CA ALA A 66 -16.67 10.59 -12.40
C ALA A 66 -17.88 9.84 -13.01
N ALA A 67 -18.50 8.90 -12.30
CA ALA A 67 -19.62 8.07 -12.76
C ALA A 67 -20.90 8.29 -11.93
#